data_AF-A0A1H1GUP5-F1
#
_entry.id   AF-A0A1H1GUP5-F1
#
_cell.length_a   1.000
_cell.length_b   1.000
_cell.length_c   1.000
_cell.angle_alpha   90.00
_cell.angle_beta   90.00
_cell.angle_gamma   90.00
#
_symmetry.space_group_name_H-M   'P 1'
#
loop_
_entity.id
_entity.type
_entity.pdbx_description
1 polymer ?
#
loop_
_entity_poly.entity_id
_entity_poly.type
_entity_poly.pdbx_seq_one_letter_code
_entity_poly.pdbx_strand_id
1 'polypeptide(L)'
;MNRLAALLLDRRLVAPDLLATGPIPDLRGPVPASWQGLSRTVSVSEGLIALEADLLELGCALSAPLRRRLAELDAWELTIAGRHIVGAMRSKVGGHVDHVPLFRGFPESVPEDAFDFYVRRVFTVLLQEPEQPCVLCGKVATVHPVSPCAHLVCRACWDGSDFSACPICHRRIDPDDPFLLVSAPDAEDDTARDLVPHPRLRLLSLCEDPWAAAEKCVRELLSGQAALRPEDLESVAAFVDTCAPRSARWLPDVIPSREGKATALAALLARAPETLPDLLDRHVDTATDVLRLLNAAMDGDAGLRRARPIAARCPAGSAGRCWTA
;
A
#
# COMPACT_ATOMS: atom_id res chain seq x y z
N MET A 1 9.01 5.35 -15.07
CA MET A 1 8.90 6.54 -14.20
C MET A 1 10.19 6.63 -13.38
N ASN A 2 10.72 7.84 -13.14
CA ASN A 2 11.85 8.05 -12.23
C ASN A 2 11.45 7.55 -10.81
N ARG A 3 12.26 6.70 -10.17
CA ARG A 3 11.92 6.11 -8.85
C ARG A 3 11.78 7.18 -7.76
N LEU A 4 12.53 8.27 -7.84
CA LEU A 4 12.38 9.43 -6.95
C LEU A 4 11.01 10.10 -7.11
N ALA A 5 10.52 10.21 -8.35
CA ALA A 5 9.21 10.79 -8.61
C ALA A 5 8.07 9.89 -8.09
N ALA A 6 8.24 8.57 -8.15
CA ALA A 6 7.31 7.60 -7.57
C ALA A 6 7.17 7.80 -6.04
N LEU A 7 8.31 7.89 -5.34
CA LEU A 7 8.38 8.16 -3.89
C LEU A 7 7.64 9.45 -3.51
N LEU A 8 7.89 10.53 -4.24
CA LEU A 8 7.25 11.82 -3.99
C LEU A 8 5.74 11.75 -4.23
N LEU A 9 5.32 11.09 -5.31
CA LEU A 9 3.91 10.89 -5.62
C LEU A 9 3.20 10.09 -4.53
N ASP A 10 3.86 9.12 -3.90
CA ASP A 10 3.35 8.40 -2.72
C ASP A 10 2.95 9.34 -1.58
N ARG A 11 3.74 10.39 -1.39
CA ARG A 11 3.53 11.46 -0.41
C ARG A 11 2.71 12.64 -0.92
N ARG A 12 2.08 12.51 -2.09
CA ARG A 12 1.25 13.54 -2.74
C ARG A 12 2.05 14.79 -3.11
N LEU A 13 3.35 14.63 -3.31
CA LEU A 13 4.27 15.64 -3.79
C LEU A 13 4.56 15.37 -5.26
N VAL A 14 4.51 16.42 -6.09
CA VAL A 14 4.71 16.32 -7.53
C VAL A 14 5.83 17.24 -7.93
N ALA A 15 6.87 16.69 -8.55
CA ALA A 15 7.96 17.42 -9.17
C ALA A 15 7.79 17.32 -10.70
N PRO A 16 7.14 18.30 -11.37
CA PRO A 16 6.87 18.23 -12.80
C PRO A 16 8.11 17.95 -13.63
N ASP A 17 9.26 18.54 -13.27
CA ASP A 17 10.52 18.40 -14.00
C ASP A 17 11.06 16.96 -13.98
N LEU A 18 10.81 16.20 -12.90
CA LEU A 18 11.18 14.78 -12.82
C LEU A 18 10.22 13.87 -13.59
N LEU A 19 9.03 14.36 -13.90
CA LEU A 19 7.95 13.62 -14.57
C LEU A 19 7.83 13.97 -16.05
N ALA A 20 8.28 15.15 -16.47
CA ALA A 20 8.26 15.63 -17.85
C ALA A 20 9.23 14.88 -18.76
N THR A 21 10.24 14.22 -18.18
CA THR A 21 11.25 13.46 -18.91
C THR A 21 11.05 11.96 -18.78
N GLY A 22 11.09 11.23 -19.89
CA GLY A 22 11.10 9.77 -19.91
C GLY A 22 10.06 9.16 -20.87
N PRO A 23 10.01 7.81 -20.97
CA PRO A 23 9.03 7.15 -21.80
C PRO A 23 7.62 7.42 -21.26
N ILE A 24 6.69 7.70 -22.18
CA ILE A 24 5.29 7.83 -21.85
C ILE A 24 4.79 6.49 -21.29
N PRO A 25 4.25 6.43 -20.06
CA PRO A 25 3.70 5.18 -19.55
C PRO A 25 2.50 4.78 -20.39
N ASP A 26 2.43 3.50 -20.73
CA ASP A 26 1.29 2.95 -21.45
C ASP A 26 0.11 2.83 -20.48
N LEU A 27 -0.79 3.81 -20.53
CA LEU A 27 -2.03 3.80 -19.75
C LEU A 27 -3.21 3.22 -20.54
N ARG A 28 -2.98 2.65 -21.74
CA ARG A 28 -4.06 2.28 -22.66
C ARG A 28 -4.61 0.88 -22.40
N GLY A 29 -5.89 0.83 -22.02
CA GLY A 29 -6.83 -0.09 -22.65
C GLY A 29 -7.11 0.35 -24.11
N PRO A 30 -7.79 -0.46 -24.94
CA PRO A 30 -7.92 -0.22 -26.38
C PRO A 30 -8.50 1.17 -26.68
N VAL A 31 -7.82 1.94 -27.54
CA VAL A 31 -8.30 3.24 -28.00
C VAL A 31 -9.48 3.01 -28.95
N PRO A 32 -10.65 3.64 -28.73
CA PRO A 32 -11.77 3.52 -29.66
C PRO A 32 -11.36 4.04 -31.05
N ALA A 33 -11.66 3.26 -32.10
CA ALA A 33 -11.28 3.57 -33.48
C ALA A 33 -11.76 4.95 -33.96
N SER A 34 -12.79 5.53 -33.34
CA SER A 34 -13.32 6.87 -33.63
C SER A 34 -12.36 8.02 -33.29
N TRP A 35 -11.25 7.76 -32.59
CA TRP A 35 -10.22 8.74 -32.26
C TRP A 35 -9.04 8.70 -33.25
N GLN A 36 -9.02 7.75 -34.20
CA GLN A 36 -8.07 7.73 -35.31
C GLN A 36 -8.50 8.73 -36.38
N GLY A 37 -8.04 9.98 -36.28
CA GLY A 37 -8.27 10.99 -37.31
C GLY A 37 -8.37 12.43 -36.84
N LEU A 38 -8.51 12.69 -35.54
CA LEU A 38 -8.46 14.05 -35.00
C LEU A 38 -7.04 14.39 -34.54
N SER A 39 -6.16 14.73 -35.49
CA SER A 39 -4.94 15.48 -35.16
C SER A 39 -5.30 16.94 -34.90
N ARG A 40 -5.98 17.18 -33.77
CA ARG A 40 -6.08 18.53 -33.20
C ARG A 40 -4.86 18.69 -32.30
N THR A 41 -4.03 19.70 -32.55
CA THR A 41 -2.98 20.10 -31.61
C THR A 41 -3.67 20.58 -30.33
N VAL A 42 -3.76 19.70 -29.33
CA VAL A 42 -4.32 20.00 -28.02
C VAL A 42 -3.43 21.07 -27.39
N SER A 43 -4.03 22.19 -26.99
CA SER A 43 -3.32 23.25 -26.28
C SER A 43 -2.95 22.80 -24.87
N VAL A 44 -1.92 23.42 -24.27
CA VAL A 44 -1.53 23.18 -22.87
C VAL A 44 -2.73 23.41 -21.92
N SER A 45 -3.56 24.42 -22.20
CA SER A 45 -4.76 24.69 -21.42
C SER A 45 -5.80 23.57 -21.49
N GLU A 46 -6.08 23.03 -22.68
CA GLU A 46 -7.00 21.91 -22.85
C GLU A 46 -6.45 20.64 -22.20
N GLY A 47 -5.14 20.39 -22.32
CA GLY A 47 -4.46 19.27 -21.66
C GLY A 47 -4.52 19.37 -20.14
N LEU A 48 -4.37 20.56 -19.58
CA LEU A 48 -4.44 20.78 -18.13
C LEU A 48 -5.87 20.55 -17.60
N ILE A 49 -6.89 21.01 -18.32
CA ILE A 49 -8.30 20.75 -17.97
C ILE A 49 -8.60 19.25 -18.00
N ALA A 50 -8.12 18.53 -19.02
CA ALA A 50 -8.28 17.08 -19.12
C ALA A 50 -7.59 16.35 -17.96
N LEU A 51 -6.37 16.75 -17.61
CA LEU A 51 -5.64 16.21 -16.46
C LEU A 51 -6.40 16.47 -15.14
N GLU A 52 -6.92 17.68 -14.94
CA GLU A 52 -7.71 18.02 -13.75
C GLU A 52 -8.97 17.16 -13.67
N ALA A 53 -9.66 16.91 -14.78
CA ALA A 53 -10.82 16.02 -14.83
C ALA A 53 -10.46 14.57 -14.45
N ASP A 54 -9.42 14.02 -15.07
CA ASP A 54 -8.93 12.65 -14.76
C ASP A 54 -8.57 12.51 -13.27
N LEU A 55 -7.95 13.55 -12.67
CA LEU A 55 -7.58 13.52 -11.25
C LEU A 55 -8.78 13.66 -10.33
N LEU A 56 -9.79 14.44 -10.71
CA LEU A 56 -11.03 14.58 -9.96
C LEU A 56 -11.78 13.24 -9.89
N GLU A 57 -11.83 12.47 -10.99
CA GLU A 57 -12.38 11.11 -11.01
C GLU A 57 -11.65 10.18 -10.03
N LEU A 58 -10.35 10.40 -9.81
CA LEU A 58 -9.51 9.65 -8.86
C LEU A 58 -9.54 10.22 -7.42
N GLY A 59 -10.40 11.22 -7.16
CA GLY A 59 -10.52 11.88 -5.86
C GLY A 59 -9.29 12.71 -5.48
N CYS A 60 -8.60 13.28 -6.46
CA CYS A 60 -7.42 14.12 -6.30
C CYS A 60 -7.66 15.53 -6.87
N ALA A 61 -6.94 16.52 -6.33
CA ALA A 61 -6.95 17.89 -6.86
C ALA A 61 -5.53 18.45 -6.93
N LEU A 62 -5.26 19.33 -7.88
CA LEU A 62 -3.99 20.03 -7.97
C LEU A 62 -3.98 21.25 -7.03
N SER A 63 -2.89 21.44 -6.29
CA SER A 63 -2.64 22.72 -5.63
C SER A 63 -2.40 23.84 -6.66
N ALA A 64 -2.73 25.09 -6.30
CA ALA A 64 -2.53 26.23 -7.20
C ALA A 64 -1.07 26.42 -7.65
N PRO A 65 -0.03 26.22 -6.81
CA PRO A 65 1.36 26.24 -7.28
C PRO A 65 1.67 25.13 -8.29
N LEU A 66 1.19 23.91 -8.05
CA LEU A 66 1.41 22.78 -8.97
C LEU A 66 0.74 23.01 -10.31
N ARG A 67 -0.50 23.49 -10.30
CA ARG A 67 -1.26 23.82 -11.51
C ARG A 67 -0.52 24.87 -12.36
N ARG A 68 -0.01 25.93 -11.73
CA ARG A 68 0.79 26.96 -12.42
C ARG A 68 2.05 26.35 -13.04
N ARG A 69 2.80 25.55 -12.29
CA ARG A 69 4.02 24.91 -12.78
C ARG A 69 3.75 23.97 -13.97
N LEU A 70 2.66 23.21 -13.92
CA LEU A 70 2.24 22.34 -15.03
C LEU A 70 1.82 23.13 -16.28
N ALA A 71 1.28 24.34 -16.11
CA ALA A 71 0.91 25.22 -17.22
C ALA A 71 2.12 25.86 -17.92
N GLU A 72 3.31 25.82 -17.31
CA GLU A 72 4.56 26.31 -17.91
C GLU A 72 5.26 25.27 -18.79
N LEU A 73 4.83 24.00 -18.72
CA LEU A 73 5.35 22.93 -19.56
C LEU A 73 4.84 23.05 -21.00
N ASP A 74 5.60 22.51 -21.95
CA ASP A 74 5.06 22.32 -23.30
C ASP A 74 3.99 21.20 -23.33
N ALA A 75 3.25 21.11 -24.45
CA ALA A 75 2.16 20.14 -24.57
C ALA A 75 2.63 18.67 -24.46
N TRP A 76 3.86 18.39 -24.86
CA TRP A 76 4.45 17.05 -24.82
C TRP A 76 4.88 16.69 -23.40
N GLU A 77 5.62 17.58 -22.73
CA GLU A 77 6.02 17.47 -21.34
C GLU A 77 4.81 17.32 -20.41
N LEU A 78 3.76 18.13 -20.62
CA LEU A 78 2.50 18.00 -19.88
C LEU A 78 1.83 16.64 -20.11
N THR A 79 1.89 16.12 -21.34
CA THR A 79 1.33 14.79 -21.64
C THR A 79 2.10 13.69 -20.89
N ILE A 80 3.43 13.75 -20.88
CA ILE A 80 4.25 12.76 -20.16
C ILE A 80 3.97 12.86 -18.65
N ALA A 81 4.07 14.08 -18.09
CA ALA A 81 3.87 14.30 -16.66
C ALA A 81 2.46 13.92 -16.22
N GLY A 82 1.43 14.36 -16.95
CA GLY A 82 0.03 14.03 -16.67
C GLY A 82 -0.22 12.52 -16.64
N ARG A 83 0.34 11.76 -17.60
CA ARG A 83 0.20 10.30 -17.60
C ARG A 83 0.92 9.62 -16.43
N HIS A 84 2.10 10.08 -16.02
CA HIS A 84 2.74 9.52 -14.82
C HIS A 84 1.91 9.82 -13.55
N ILE A 85 1.37 11.04 -13.41
CA ILE A 85 0.55 11.41 -12.25
C ILE A 85 -0.73 10.55 -12.22
N VAL A 86 -1.47 10.48 -13.33
CA VAL A 86 -2.70 9.67 -13.44
C VAL A 86 -2.41 8.19 -13.20
N GLY A 87 -1.35 7.65 -13.82
CA GLY A 87 -0.94 6.26 -13.62
C GLY A 87 -0.65 5.94 -12.17
N ALA A 88 0.14 6.77 -11.50
CA ALA A 88 0.46 6.59 -10.08
C ALA A 88 -0.79 6.67 -9.19
N MET A 89 -1.69 7.61 -9.46
CA MET A 89 -2.93 7.74 -8.67
C MET A 89 -3.90 6.59 -8.93
N ARG A 90 -4.02 6.11 -10.18
CA ARG A 90 -4.78 4.90 -10.54
C ARG A 90 -4.26 3.68 -9.80
N SER A 91 -2.93 3.51 -9.73
CA SER A 91 -2.33 2.42 -8.98
C SER A 91 -2.76 2.42 -7.50
N LYS A 92 -2.76 3.60 -6.86
CA LYS A 92 -3.16 3.72 -5.45
C LYS A 92 -4.62 3.43 -5.15
N VAL A 93 -5.53 3.64 -6.12
CA VAL A 93 -6.95 3.31 -5.95
C VAL A 93 -7.28 1.90 -6.41
N GLY A 94 -6.27 1.10 -6.77
CA GLY A 94 -6.46 -0.26 -7.28
C GLY A 94 -6.89 -0.32 -8.74
N GLY A 95 -6.88 0.78 -9.50
CA GLY A 95 -7.32 0.81 -10.91
C GLY A 95 -6.45 -0.01 -11.89
N HIS A 96 -5.37 -0.62 -11.41
CA HIS A 96 -4.51 -1.57 -12.11
C HIS A 96 -4.82 -3.03 -11.75
N VAL A 97 -5.68 -3.24 -10.75
CA VAL A 97 -6.17 -4.54 -10.33
C VAL A 97 -7.40 -4.82 -11.17
N ASP A 98 -7.41 -5.96 -11.85
CA ASP A 98 -8.63 -6.51 -12.43
C ASP A 98 -9.57 -6.88 -11.28
N HIS A 99 -10.36 -5.89 -10.84
CA HIS A 99 -11.38 -6.12 -9.85
C HIS A 99 -12.43 -7.03 -10.47
N VAL A 100 -12.43 -8.30 -10.08
CA VAL A 100 -13.53 -9.22 -10.36
C VAL A 100 -14.62 -8.91 -9.33
N PRO A 101 -15.73 -8.26 -9.71
CA PRO A 101 -16.76 -7.88 -8.74
C PRO A 101 -17.40 -9.15 -8.16
N LEU A 102 -17.82 -9.10 -6.90
CA LEU A 102 -18.51 -10.22 -6.23
C LEU A 102 -19.76 -10.67 -7.02
N PHE A 103 -20.43 -9.72 -7.67
CA PHE A 103 -21.59 -9.95 -8.52
C PHE A 103 -21.19 -9.81 -10.00
N ARG A 104 -21.42 -10.85 -10.81
CA ARG A 104 -20.98 -10.87 -12.22
C ARG A 104 -21.62 -9.81 -13.11
N GLY A 105 -22.79 -9.28 -12.74
CA GLY A 105 -23.47 -8.19 -13.42
C GLY A 105 -23.38 -6.87 -12.64
N PHE A 106 -22.31 -6.64 -11.88
CA PHE A 106 -22.10 -5.37 -11.18
C PHE A 106 -22.03 -4.19 -12.17
N PRO A 107 -22.61 -3.02 -11.83
CA PRO A 107 -23.34 -2.72 -10.59
C PRO A 107 -24.80 -3.19 -10.58
N GLU A 108 -25.37 -3.56 -11.72
CA GLU A 108 -26.82 -3.80 -11.89
C GLU A 108 -27.35 -5.01 -11.11
N SER A 109 -26.49 -6.01 -10.86
CA SER A 109 -26.86 -7.26 -10.16
C SER A 109 -26.44 -7.27 -8.70
N VAL A 110 -25.96 -6.15 -8.15
CA VAL A 110 -25.74 -6.03 -6.70
C VAL A 110 -27.12 -6.00 -6.04
N PRO A 111 -27.40 -6.87 -5.07
CA PRO A 111 -28.62 -6.78 -4.29
C PRO A 111 -28.73 -5.38 -3.70
N GLU A 112 -29.91 -4.80 -3.76
CA GLU A 112 -30.18 -3.48 -3.18
C GLU A 112 -29.74 -3.42 -1.70
N ASP A 113 -29.75 -4.56 -1.01
CA ASP A 113 -29.15 -4.76 0.32
C ASP A 113 -28.02 -5.81 0.31
N ALA A 114 -26.78 -5.33 0.18
CA ALA A 114 -25.58 -6.17 0.18
C ALA A 114 -25.23 -6.77 1.57
N PHE A 115 -25.69 -6.13 2.66
CA PHE A 115 -25.44 -6.61 4.02
C PHE A 115 -26.35 -7.79 4.35
N ASP A 116 -27.64 -7.71 4.02
CA ASP A 116 -28.58 -8.84 4.10
C ASP A 116 -28.10 -10.02 3.24
N PHE A 117 -27.59 -9.77 2.03
CA PHE A 117 -26.99 -10.83 1.23
C PHE A 117 -25.83 -11.53 1.96
N TYR A 118 -24.90 -10.79 2.55
CA TYR A 118 -23.78 -11.35 3.33
C TYR A 118 -24.27 -12.15 4.53
N VAL A 119 -25.19 -11.59 5.32
CA VAL A 119 -25.78 -12.24 6.48
C VAL A 119 -26.52 -13.50 6.07
N ARG A 120 -27.34 -13.48 5.02
CA ARG A 120 -28.03 -14.67 4.51
C ARG A 120 -27.05 -15.73 4.01
N ARG A 121 -25.89 -15.38 3.46
CA ARG A 121 -24.84 -16.37 3.15
C ARG A 121 -24.24 -16.99 4.41
N VAL A 122 -23.94 -16.18 5.43
CA VAL A 122 -23.45 -16.66 6.73
C VAL A 122 -24.50 -17.53 7.43
N PHE A 123 -25.76 -17.13 7.42
CA PHE A 123 -26.87 -17.89 7.99
C PHE A 123 -27.26 -19.11 7.15
N THR A 124 -27.13 -19.10 5.81
CA THR A 124 -27.24 -20.33 5.00
C THR A 124 -26.18 -21.35 5.43
N VAL A 125 -24.97 -20.88 5.76
CA VAL A 125 -23.88 -21.74 6.24
C VAL A 125 -24.14 -22.25 7.67
N LEU A 126 -24.81 -21.47 8.53
CA LEU A 126 -25.11 -21.86 9.92
C LEU A 126 -26.42 -22.65 10.08
N LEU A 127 -27.41 -22.42 9.22
CA LEU A 127 -28.79 -22.93 9.35
C LEU A 127 -29.14 -23.97 8.29
N GLN A 128 -28.15 -24.56 7.63
CA GLN A 128 -28.40 -25.74 6.80
C GLN A 128 -28.65 -27.03 7.61
N GLU A 129 -28.87 -26.99 8.95
CA GLU A 129 -29.80 -27.91 9.64
C GLU A 129 -30.23 -27.38 11.05
N PRO A 130 -31.47 -27.64 11.54
CA PRO A 130 -32.03 -27.07 12.78
C PRO A 130 -31.47 -27.61 14.10
N GLU A 131 -30.93 -28.81 14.08
CA GLU A 131 -30.34 -29.47 15.24
C GLU A 131 -28.83 -29.31 15.23
N GLN A 132 -28.31 -28.33 14.47
CA GLN A 132 -26.88 -28.20 14.28
C GLN A 132 -26.25 -27.95 15.63
N PRO A 133 -25.48 -28.94 16.13
CA PRO A 133 -24.68 -28.67 17.28
C PRO A 133 -23.73 -27.54 16.94
N CYS A 134 -23.26 -26.82 17.96
CA CYS A 134 -21.95 -26.23 17.85
C CYS A 134 -21.02 -27.29 17.24
N VAL A 135 -20.44 -26.96 16.09
CA VAL A 135 -19.58 -27.85 15.31
C VAL A 135 -18.39 -28.39 16.12
N LEU A 136 -18.14 -27.80 17.29
CA LEU A 136 -17.09 -28.22 18.22
C LEU A 136 -17.59 -29.07 19.39
N CYS A 137 -18.71 -28.75 20.05
CA CYS A 137 -19.11 -29.46 21.27
C CYS A 137 -20.40 -30.25 21.19
N GLY A 138 -21.06 -30.35 20.04
CA GLY A 138 -22.27 -31.17 19.96
C GLY A 138 -23.50 -30.49 20.59
N LYS A 139 -23.33 -29.36 21.27
CA LYS A 139 -24.43 -28.67 21.95
C LYS A 139 -25.13 -27.75 20.97
N VAL A 140 -26.41 -27.99 20.79
CA VAL A 140 -27.26 -27.14 19.96
C VAL A 140 -27.49 -25.81 20.69
N ALA A 141 -27.66 -24.73 19.92
CA ALA A 141 -28.00 -23.39 20.43
C ALA A 141 -26.96 -22.71 21.34
N THR A 142 -25.68 -23.08 21.22
CA THR A 142 -24.61 -22.49 22.06
C THR A 142 -23.66 -21.55 21.31
N VAL A 143 -23.79 -21.37 19.98
CA VAL A 143 -22.92 -20.50 19.17
C VAL A 143 -23.46 -19.08 19.13
N HIS A 144 -22.65 -18.11 19.56
CA HIS A 144 -23.00 -16.69 19.65
C HIS A 144 -21.87 -15.79 19.14
N PRO A 145 -22.17 -14.63 18.54
CA PRO A 145 -21.13 -13.69 18.09
C PRO A 145 -20.43 -12.98 19.26
N VAL A 146 -19.10 -12.88 19.18
CA VAL A 146 -18.22 -12.23 20.18
C VAL A 146 -18.11 -10.73 19.95
N SER A 147 -18.19 -9.93 21.01
CA SER A 147 -18.04 -8.47 20.93
C SER A 147 -16.55 -8.06 20.93
N PRO A 148 -16.08 -7.11 20.08
CA PRO A 148 -16.82 -6.34 19.07
C PRO A 148 -16.71 -6.93 17.65
N CYS A 149 -16.03 -8.07 17.48
CA CYS A 149 -15.63 -8.58 16.17
C CYS A 149 -16.69 -9.43 15.44
N ALA A 150 -17.80 -9.73 16.10
CA ALA A 150 -18.92 -10.54 15.61
C ALA A 150 -18.56 -11.98 15.17
N HIS A 151 -17.36 -12.47 15.48
CA HIS A 151 -17.01 -13.87 15.21
C HIS A 151 -17.88 -14.81 16.05
N LEU A 152 -18.42 -15.83 15.40
CA LEU A 152 -19.31 -16.80 16.01
C LEU A 152 -18.51 -17.79 16.86
N VAL A 153 -18.76 -17.80 18.16
CA VAL A 153 -18.08 -18.64 19.14
C VAL A 153 -19.09 -19.33 20.03
N CYS A 154 -18.84 -20.60 20.32
CA CYS A 154 -19.65 -21.36 21.23
C CYS A 154 -19.41 -20.99 22.69
N ARG A 155 -20.44 -20.45 23.37
CA ARG A 155 -20.43 -20.14 24.81
C ARG A 155 -20.14 -21.35 25.68
N ALA A 156 -20.54 -22.54 25.24
CA ALA A 156 -20.28 -23.77 25.99
C ALA A 156 -18.86 -24.33 25.78
N CYS A 157 -18.16 -23.92 24.72
CA CYS A 157 -16.74 -24.24 24.51
C CYS A 157 -15.82 -23.19 25.11
N TRP A 158 -16.35 -21.98 25.26
CA TRP A 158 -15.60 -20.81 25.62
C TRP A 158 -16.57 -19.78 26.21
N ASP A 159 -16.48 -19.56 27.52
CA ASP A 159 -17.28 -18.61 28.29
C ASP A 159 -16.59 -17.23 28.42
N GLY A 160 -15.30 -17.16 28.09
CA GLY A 160 -14.50 -15.94 28.04
C GLY A 160 -14.02 -15.44 29.40
N SER A 161 -14.28 -16.16 30.50
CA SER A 161 -13.91 -15.70 31.85
C SER A 161 -12.39 -15.63 32.09
N ASP A 162 -11.62 -16.49 31.41
CA ASP A 162 -10.15 -16.56 31.51
C ASP A 162 -9.42 -15.86 30.34
N PHE A 163 -10.15 -15.16 29.46
CA PHE A 163 -9.59 -14.53 28.27
C PHE A 163 -9.91 -13.04 28.24
N SER A 164 -8.90 -12.19 28.02
CA SER A 164 -9.10 -10.74 27.81
C SER A 164 -9.30 -10.35 26.34
N ALA A 165 -9.43 -11.34 25.44
CA ALA A 165 -9.52 -11.14 24.00
C ALA A 165 -10.28 -12.28 23.29
N CYS A 166 -10.83 -11.98 22.11
CA CYS A 166 -11.61 -12.91 21.29
C CYS A 166 -10.73 -14.07 20.87
N PRO A 167 -11.19 -15.33 21.01
CA PRO A 167 -10.36 -16.50 20.71
C PRO A 167 -10.08 -16.68 19.21
N ILE A 168 -10.75 -15.92 18.33
CA ILE A 168 -10.58 -16.02 16.88
C ILE A 168 -9.66 -14.92 16.34
N CYS A 169 -9.89 -13.66 16.71
CA CYS A 169 -9.12 -12.54 16.17
C CYS A 169 -8.19 -11.86 17.19
N HIS A 170 -8.18 -12.33 18.43
CA HIS A 170 -7.39 -11.79 19.55
C HIS A 170 -7.63 -10.30 19.82
N ARG A 171 -8.73 -9.75 19.28
CA ARG A 171 -9.18 -8.40 19.60
C ARG A 171 -9.69 -8.39 21.03
N ARG A 172 -9.33 -7.36 21.80
CA ARG A 172 -9.79 -7.23 23.18
C ARG A 172 -11.31 -7.27 23.26
N ILE A 173 -11.82 -7.96 24.28
CA ILE A 173 -13.24 -8.17 24.58
C ILE A 173 -13.57 -7.53 25.92
N ASP A 174 -14.86 -7.32 26.17
CA ASP A 174 -15.35 -6.96 27.49
C ASP A 174 -15.24 -8.19 28.42
N PRO A 175 -14.51 -8.09 29.55
CA PRO A 175 -14.31 -9.22 30.45
C PRO A 175 -15.54 -9.58 31.28
N ASP A 176 -16.52 -8.68 31.42
CA ASP A 176 -17.73 -8.93 32.22
C ASP A 176 -18.87 -9.54 31.38
N ASP A 177 -18.94 -9.24 30.07
CA ASP A 177 -19.77 -9.96 29.09
C ASP A 177 -19.14 -9.94 27.68
N PRO A 178 -18.47 -11.02 27.26
CA PRO A 178 -17.66 -11.02 26.04
C PRO A 178 -18.46 -11.19 24.74
N PHE A 179 -19.78 -11.38 24.84
CA PHE A 179 -20.63 -11.63 23.67
C PHE A 179 -21.52 -10.44 23.34
N LEU A 180 -21.88 -10.32 22.06
CA LEU A 180 -22.87 -9.32 21.66
C LEU A 180 -24.24 -9.70 22.23
N LEU A 181 -24.82 -8.79 23.01
CA LEU A 181 -26.22 -8.85 23.44
C LEU A 181 -27.10 -8.52 22.23
N VAL A 182 -27.91 -9.49 21.79
CA VAL A 182 -28.88 -9.27 20.72
C VAL A 182 -30.17 -8.73 21.36
N SER A 183 -30.31 -7.41 21.36
CA SER A 183 -31.62 -6.79 21.60
C SER A 183 -32.41 -6.83 20.30
N ALA A 184 -33.71 -7.12 20.36
CA ALA A 184 -34.59 -6.97 19.20
C ALA A 184 -34.62 -5.48 18.82
N PRO A 185 -34.38 -5.10 17.55
CA PRO A 185 -34.60 -3.73 17.14
C PRO A 185 -36.11 -3.51 17.03
N ASP A 186 -36.63 -2.53 17.77
CA ASP A 186 -37.89 -1.87 17.46
C ASP A 186 -37.81 -1.19 16.09
N ALA A 187 -38.95 -1.12 15.42
CA ALA A 187 -39.13 -0.49 14.12
C ALA A 187 -39.02 1.04 14.19
N GLU A 188 -38.70 1.66 13.03
CA GLU A 188 -38.71 3.11 12.72
C GLU A 188 -37.42 3.86 13.16
N ASP A 189 -36.82 4.78 12.39
CA ASP A 189 -37.34 5.69 11.36
C ASP A 189 -36.23 6.13 10.38
N ASP A 190 -36.69 6.55 9.19
CA ASP A 190 -36.04 6.71 7.89
C ASP A 190 -35.56 8.15 7.60
N THR A 191 -34.61 8.70 8.38
CA THR A 191 -34.15 10.09 8.11
C THR A 191 -32.65 10.34 8.27
N ALA A 192 -31.80 9.57 7.59
CA ALA A 192 -30.41 9.95 7.36
C ALA A 192 -29.92 9.62 5.95
N ARG A 193 -30.77 9.89 4.94
CA ARG A 193 -30.31 10.25 3.61
C ARG A 193 -29.78 11.68 3.69
N ASP A 194 -28.46 11.79 3.80
CA ASP A 194 -27.63 12.88 3.30
C ASP A 194 -26.43 13.06 4.22
N LEU A 195 -25.31 12.54 3.73
CA LEU A 195 -23.95 13.06 3.77
C LEU A 195 -23.05 11.86 3.49
N VAL A 196 -23.07 11.37 2.25
CA VAL A 196 -21.84 10.78 1.70
C VAL A 196 -20.79 11.87 1.93
N PRO A 197 -19.78 11.67 2.79
CA PRO A 197 -18.75 12.67 2.94
C PRO A 197 -18.22 12.87 1.53
N HIS A 198 -18.37 14.07 0.96
CA HIS A 198 -17.70 14.39 -0.30
C HIS A 198 -16.28 13.85 -0.16
N PRO A 199 -15.83 12.97 -1.08
CA PRO A 199 -14.52 12.38 -0.95
C PRO A 199 -13.56 13.54 -0.76
N ARG A 200 -12.92 13.61 0.42
CA ARG A 200 -11.99 14.71 0.72
C ARG A 200 -10.91 14.62 -0.35
N LEU A 201 -10.95 15.54 -1.30
CA LEU A 201 -10.02 15.53 -2.41
C LEU A 201 -8.60 15.53 -1.85
N ARG A 202 -7.80 14.56 -2.30
CA ARG A 202 -6.40 14.48 -1.92
C ARG A 202 -5.66 15.54 -2.71
N LEU A 203 -5.18 16.56 -2.03
CA LEU A 203 -4.41 17.64 -2.65
C LEU A 203 -3.02 17.13 -3.05
N LEU A 204 -2.69 17.25 -4.33
CA LEU A 204 -1.36 17.06 -4.89
C LEU A 204 -0.61 18.39 -4.84
N SER A 205 0.51 18.42 -4.12
CA SER A 205 1.29 19.62 -3.87
C SER A 205 2.53 19.69 -4.73
N LEU A 206 2.93 20.89 -5.13
CA LEU A 206 4.18 21.11 -5.85
C LEU A 206 5.37 20.76 -4.95
N CYS A 207 6.33 20.04 -5.50
CA CYS A 207 7.62 19.77 -4.89
C CYS A 207 8.68 20.60 -5.60
N GLU A 208 9.14 21.67 -4.95
CA GLU A 208 10.17 22.57 -5.49
C GLU A 208 11.58 22.00 -5.35
N ASP A 209 11.83 21.29 -4.24
CA ASP A 209 13.08 20.56 -4.00
C ASP A 209 12.78 19.05 -3.84
N PRO A 210 12.84 18.29 -4.95
CA PRO A 210 12.59 16.85 -4.93
C PRO A 210 13.55 16.08 -4.03
N TRP A 211 14.79 16.53 -3.92
CA TRP A 211 15.82 15.84 -3.16
C TRP A 211 15.62 16.03 -1.67
N ALA A 212 15.47 17.27 -1.22
CA ALA A 212 15.23 17.55 0.20
C ALA A 212 13.91 16.92 0.67
N ALA A 213 12.86 16.94 -0.16
CA ALA A 213 11.60 16.30 0.15
C ALA A 213 11.73 14.78 0.29
N ALA A 214 12.44 14.13 -0.64
CA ALA A 214 12.66 12.69 -0.58
C ALA A 214 13.54 12.30 0.61
N GLU A 215 14.59 13.08 0.92
CA GLU A 215 15.42 12.88 2.10
C GLU A 215 14.58 12.90 3.37
N LYS A 216 13.72 13.92 3.51
CA LYS A 216 12.81 14.04 4.64
C LYS A 216 11.87 12.85 4.75
N CYS A 217 11.27 12.42 3.64
CA CYS A 217 10.34 11.29 3.61
C CYS A 217 11.01 9.98 4.07
N VAL A 218 12.22 9.71 3.57
CA VAL A 218 12.98 8.50 3.93
C VAL A 218 13.43 8.56 5.39
N ARG A 219 13.88 9.73 5.86
CA ARG A 219 14.23 9.94 7.27
C ARG A 219 13.05 9.67 8.20
N GLU A 220 11.86 10.17 7.86
CA GLU A 220 10.62 9.92 8.61
C GLU A 220 10.23 8.43 8.61
N LEU A 221 10.34 7.75 7.46
CA LEU A 221 10.09 6.31 7.36
C LEU A 221 11.01 5.51 8.28
N LEU A 222 12.31 5.78 8.24
CA LEU A 222 13.31 5.05 9.02
C LEU A 222 13.26 5.38 10.51
N SER A 223 12.76 6.56 10.88
CA SER A 223 12.58 6.95 12.29
C SER A 223 11.34 6.30 12.93
N GLY A 224 10.44 5.72 12.13
CA GLY A 224 9.22 5.08 12.62
C GLY A 224 9.47 3.76 13.36
N GLN A 225 8.62 3.46 14.36
CA GLN A 225 8.67 2.18 15.09
C GLN A 225 7.94 1.03 14.38
N ALA A 226 7.02 1.35 13.45
CA ALA A 226 6.28 0.33 12.72
C ALA A 226 7.19 -0.44 11.75
N ALA A 227 6.89 -1.71 11.52
CA ALA A 227 7.50 -2.45 10.41
C ALA A 227 7.15 -1.74 9.09
N LEU A 228 8.14 -1.60 8.21
CA LEU A 228 7.97 -0.94 6.92
C LEU A 228 7.24 -1.87 5.96
N ARG A 229 6.36 -1.29 5.14
CA ARG A 229 5.71 -2.04 4.06
C ARG A 229 6.72 -2.31 2.93
N PRO A 230 6.52 -3.33 2.10
CA PRO A 230 7.39 -3.61 0.96
C PRO A 230 7.62 -2.37 0.07
N GLU A 231 6.56 -1.59 -0.22
CA GLU A 231 6.69 -0.36 -1.01
C GLU A 231 7.55 0.72 -0.34
N ASP A 232 7.54 0.78 1.01
CA ASP A 232 8.35 1.74 1.77
C ASP A 232 9.82 1.30 1.79
N LEU A 233 10.09 -0.02 1.78
CA LEU A 233 11.46 -0.55 1.65
C LEU A 233 12.03 -0.30 0.25
N GLU A 234 11.24 -0.51 -0.80
CA GLU A 234 11.61 -0.18 -2.17
C GLU A 234 11.90 1.31 -2.32
N SER A 235 11.10 2.16 -1.68
CA SER A 235 11.29 3.60 -1.59
C SER A 235 12.62 4.00 -0.97
N VAL A 236 13.03 3.35 0.13
CA VAL A 236 14.33 3.58 0.78
C VAL A 236 15.48 3.21 -0.15
N ALA A 237 15.43 2.04 -0.78
CA ALA A 237 16.47 1.59 -1.72
C ALA A 237 16.56 2.53 -2.94
N ALA A 238 15.41 2.92 -3.51
CA ALA A 238 15.32 3.85 -4.62
C ALA A 238 15.94 5.22 -4.33
N PHE A 239 15.73 5.74 -3.11
CA PHE A 239 16.35 6.98 -2.68
C PHE A 239 17.87 6.89 -2.71
N VAL A 240 18.46 5.83 -2.12
CA VAL A 240 19.91 5.65 -2.11
C VAL A 240 20.47 5.46 -3.52
N ASP A 241 19.80 4.65 -4.35
CA ASP A 241 20.19 4.40 -5.74
C ASP A 241 20.24 5.68 -6.58
N THR A 242 19.25 6.55 -6.39
CA THR A 242 19.05 7.74 -7.22
C THR A 242 19.86 8.92 -6.72
N CYS A 243 19.92 9.12 -5.39
CA CYS A 243 20.65 10.24 -4.79
C CYS A 243 22.16 10.00 -4.76
N ALA A 244 22.61 8.74 -4.75
CA ALA A 244 23.98 8.32 -4.49
C ALA A 244 24.65 9.22 -3.42
N PRO A 245 24.02 9.36 -2.23
CA PRO A 245 24.38 10.43 -1.33
C PRO A 245 25.80 10.19 -0.84
N ARG A 246 26.73 11.07 -1.21
CA ARG A 246 28.14 11.07 -0.77
C ARG A 246 28.30 11.21 0.75
N SER A 247 27.19 11.36 1.47
CA SER A 247 27.16 11.42 2.93
C SER A 247 25.93 10.70 3.46
N ALA A 248 26.07 10.01 4.58
CA ALA A 248 24.98 9.35 5.28
C ALA A 248 24.22 10.28 6.25
N ARG A 249 24.33 11.60 6.10
CA ARG A 249 23.70 12.60 7.01
C ARG A 249 22.17 12.57 7.04
N TRP A 250 21.57 11.95 6.04
CA TRP A 250 20.14 11.73 5.95
C TRP A 250 19.65 10.59 6.84
N LEU A 251 20.55 9.68 7.20
CA LEU A 251 20.24 8.51 8.01
C LEU A 251 20.03 8.95 9.48
N PRO A 252 18.89 8.58 10.11
CA PRO A 252 18.66 8.88 11.53
C PRO A 252 19.69 8.18 12.43
N ASP A 253 20.03 8.80 13.56
CA ASP A 253 20.94 8.20 14.55
C ASP A 253 20.36 6.91 15.16
N VAL A 254 19.03 6.82 15.27
CA VAL A 254 18.33 5.62 15.73
C VAL A 254 17.34 5.18 14.66
N ILE A 255 17.45 3.92 14.23
CA ILE A 255 16.55 3.30 13.26
C ILE A 255 15.85 2.12 13.97
N PRO A 256 14.62 2.31 14.50
CA PRO A 256 13.92 1.26 15.22
C PRO A 256 13.56 0.05 14.35
N SER A 257 13.25 0.29 13.08
CA SER A 257 12.91 -0.75 12.12
C SER A 257 14.14 -1.53 11.68
N ARG A 258 14.29 -2.78 12.14
CA ARG A 258 15.41 -3.67 11.77
C ARG A 258 15.47 -3.95 10.27
N GLU A 259 14.31 -4.07 9.64
CA GLU A 259 14.19 -4.29 8.18
C GLU A 259 14.60 -3.03 7.42
N GLY A 260 14.09 -1.86 7.81
CA GLY A 260 14.48 -0.58 7.22
C GLY A 260 15.97 -0.29 7.37
N LYS A 261 16.52 -0.56 8.55
CA LYS A 261 17.95 -0.46 8.85
C LYS A 261 18.78 -1.31 7.91
N ALA A 262 18.44 -2.59 7.77
CA ALA A 262 19.15 -3.51 6.88
C ALA A 262 19.04 -3.11 5.40
N THR A 263 17.85 -2.70 4.93
CA THR A 263 17.65 -2.24 3.55
C THR A 263 18.44 -0.97 3.24
N ALA A 264 18.44 0.02 4.15
CA ALA A 264 19.20 1.26 3.97
C ALA A 264 20.71 0.99 3.92
N LEU A 265 21.24 0.19 4.84
CA LEU A 265 22.66 -0.17 4.88
C LEU A 265 23.09 -1.04 3.69
N ALA A 266 22.24 -1.95 3.22
CA ALA A 266 22.52 -2.76 2.03
C ALA A 266 22.60 -1.89 0.77
N ALA A 267 21.67 -0.94 0.60
CA ALA A 267 21.71 -0.01 -0.52
C ALA A 267 22.96 0.90 -0.47
N LEU A 268 23.35 1.36 0.73
CA LEU A 268 24.58 2.15 0.93
C LEU A 268 25.83 1.33 0.64
N LEU A 269 25.89 0.06 1.04
CA LEU A 269 27.00 -0.85 0.71
C LEU A 269 27.19 -0.97 -0.80
N ALA A 270 26.10 -1.05 -1.58
CA ALA A 270 26.18 -1.17 -3.03
C ALA A 270 26.58 0.14 -3.74
N ARG A 271 26.23 1.31 -3.18
CA ARG A 271 26.31 2.60 -3.90
C ARG A 271 27.33 3.59 -3.35
N ALA A 272 27.68 3.48 -2.08
CA ALA A 272 28.61 4.36 -1.35
C ALA A 272 29.34 3.59 -0.22
N PRO A 273 30.08 2.51 -0.54
CA PRO A 273 30.73 1.65 0.45
C PRO A 273 31.72 2.39 1.36
N GLU A 274 32.27 3.52 0.91
CA GLU A 274 33.15 4.38 1.68
C GLU A 274 32.49 4.99 2.93
N THR A 275 31.16 5.11 2.93
CA THR A 275 30.39 5.64 4.08
C THR A 275 30.08 4.56 5.12
N LEU A 276 30.31 3.29 4.78
CA LEU A 276 29.81 2.16 5.54
C LEU A 276 30.54 1.90 6.87
N PRO A 277 31.88 2.04 6.99
CA PRO A 277 32.59 1.72 8.24
C PRO A 277 31.98 2.39 9.48
N ASP A 278 31.80 3.71 9.44
CA ASP A 278 31.23 4.49 10.56
C ASP A 278 29.76 4.15 10.85
N LEU A 279 29.03 3.65 9.85
CA LEU A 279 27.61 3.30 9.97
C LEU A 279 27.39 1.91 10.52
N LEU A 280 28.28 0.95 10.23
CA LEU A 280 28.20 -0.39 10.82
C LEU A 280 28.38 -0.30 12.33
N ASP A 281 29.38 0.46 12.79
CA ASP A 281 29.63 0.66 14.22
C ASP A 281 28.45 1.34 14.93
N ARG A 282 27.71 2.20 14.23
CA ARG A 282 26.57 2.94 14.80
C ARG A 282 25.27 2.13 14.83
N HIS A 283 25.05 1.26 13.86
CA HIS A 283 23.73 0.68 13.59
C HIS A 283 23.67 -0.85 13.62
N VAL A 284 24.80 -1.55 13.66
CA VAL A 284 24.86 -3.02 13.64
C VAL A 284 25.31 -3.52 15.02
N ASP A 285 24.33 -3.76 15.89
CA ASP A 285 24.58 -4.10 17.30
C ASP A 285 24.61 -5.61 17.54
N THR A 286 23.97 -6.40 16.67
CA THR A 286 23.74 -7.83 16.90
C THR A 286 24.11 -8.70 15.70
N ALA A 287 24.39 -9.98 15.96
CA ALA A 287 24.59 -10.98 14.90
C ALA A 287 23.37 -11.08 13.95
N THR A 288 22.15 -10.82 14.45
CA THR A 288 20.95 -10.78 13.61
C THR A 288 20.95 -9.58 12.68
N ASP A 289 21.46 -8.42 13.10
CA ASP A 289 21.59 -7.25 12.22
C ASP A 289 22.57 -7.53 11.07
N VAL A 290 23.70 -8.18 11.37
CA VAL A 290 24.65 -8.64 10.35
C VAL A 290 23.98 -9.57 9.34
N LEU A 291 23.21 -10.56 9.82
CA LEU A 291 22.49 -11.49 8.95
C LEU A 291 21.45 -10.79 8.07
N ARG A 292 20.70 -9.83 8.62
CA ARG A 292 19.70 -9.05 7.86
C ARG A 292 20.35 -8.21 6.78
N LEU A 293 21.45 -7.52 7.12
CA LEU A 293 22.24 -6.74 6.16
C LEU A 293 22.77 -7.61 5.02
N LEU A 294 23.43 -8.73 5.34
CA LEU A 294 23.96 -9.64 4.33
C LEU A 294 22.85 -10.21 3.45
N ASN A 295 21.72 -10.61 4.03
CA ASN A 295 20.59 -11.13 3.25
C ASN A 295 20.03 -10.07 2.31
N ALA A 296 19.84 -8.83 2.79
CA ALA A 296 19.37 -7.71 1.97
C ALA A 296 20.38 -7.35 0.86
N ALA A 297 21.68 -7.36 1.14
CA ALA A 297 22.73 -7.10 0.15
C ALA A 297 22.82 -8.18 -0.95
N MET A 298 22.27 -9.37 -0.70
CA MET A 298 22.15 -10.46 -1.68
C MET A 298 20.77 -10.50 -2.36
N ASP A 299 20.04 -9.37 -2.37
CA ASP A 299 18.65 -9.23 -2.86
C ASP A 299 17.65 -10.16 -2.15
N GLY A 300 17.95 -10.53 -0.91
CA GLY A 300 17.09 -11.34 -0.04
C GLY A 300 16.17 -10.49 0.83
N ASP A 301 15.21 -11.16 1.47
CA ASP A 301 14.27 -10.53 2.41
C ASP A 301 15.00 -10.03 3.67
N ALA A 302 15.08 -8.70 3.84
CA ALA A 302 15.61 -8.05 5.04
C ALA A 302 14.88 -8.48 6.32
N GLY A 303 13.64 -8.99 6.19
CA GLY A 303 12.81 -9.57 7.23
C GLY A 303 13.28 -10.92 7.78
N LEU A 304 14.10 -11.65 7.02
CA LEU A 304 14.43 -13.07 7.24
C LEU A 304 13.19 -13.98 7.34
N ARG A 305 12.07 -13.55 6.75
CA ARG A 305 10.79 -14.28 6.79
C ARG A 305 10.67 -15.22 5.59
N ARG A 306 11.28 -14.85 4.47
CA ARG A 306 11.34 -15.68 3.26
C ARG A 306 12.68 -16.39 3.18
N ALA A 307 12.64 -17.72 3.12
CA ALA A 307 13.80 -18.48 2.72
C ALA A 307 14.16 -18.10 1.28
N ARG A 308 15.44 -17.78 1.04
CA ARG A 308 15.92 -17.65 -0.33
C ARG A 308 15.75 -19.02 -1.01
N PRO A 309 15.26 -19.10 -2.25
CA PRO A 309 15.41 -20.32 -3.02
C PRO A 309 16.90 -20.65 -3.01
N ILE A 310 17.28 -21.81 -2.46
CA ILE A 310 18.65 -22.29 -2.57
C ILE A 310 18.90 -22.36 -4.06
N ALA A 311 19.77 -21.49 -4.58
CA ALA A 311 20.19 -21.56 -5.98
C ALA A 311 20.58 -23.01 -6.21
N ALA A 312 19.88 -23.67 -7.15
CA ALA A 312 20.12 -25.07 -7.46
C ALA A 312 21.63 -25.25 -7.56
N ARG A 313 22.17 -26.15 -6.74
CA ARG A 313 23.62 -26.39 -6.61
C ARG A 313 24.23 -26.31 -7.99
N CYS A 314 25.20 -25.42 -8.16
CA CYS A 314 26.07 -25.47 -9.33
C CYS A 314 26.55 -26.93 -9.46
N PRO A 315 26.35 -27.60 -10.61
CA PRO A 315 26.75 -28.99 -10.75
C PRO A 315 28.23 -29.09 -10.38
N ALA A 316 28.52 -30.01 -9.46
CA ALA A 316 29.87 -30.19 -8.91
C ALA A 316 30.85 -30.40 -10.07
N GLY A 317 31.66 -29.38 -10.38
CA GLY A 317 32.59 -29.44 -11.50
C GLY A 317 33.16 -28.12 -12.00
N SER A 318 32.58 -26.95 -11.70
CA SER A 318 33.15 -25.65 -12.11
C SER A 318 33.72 -24.87 -10.93
N ALA A 319 34.86 -25.32 -10.42
CA ALA A 319 35.71 -24.49 -9.58
C ALA A 319 36.29 -23.36 -10.45
N GLY A 320 35.72 -22.17 -10.32
CA GLY A 320 36.30 -20.93 -10.84
C GLY A 320 35.33 -20.13 -11.70
N ARG A 321 35.01 -18.93 -11.22
CA ARG A 321 34.23 -17.85 -11.86
C ARG A 321 32.72 -17.89 -11.58
N CYS A 322 32.34 -17.49 -10.37
CA CYS A 322 31.02 -16.92 -10.14
C CYS A 322 31.07 -15.88 -9.02
N TRP A 323 31.82 -14.81 -9.27
CA TRP A 323 31.72 -13.54 -8.53
C TRP A 323 32.07 -12.43 -9.52
N THR A 324 31.06 -11.93 -10.24
CA THR A 324 31.00 -10.57 -10.82
C THR A 324 29.60 -10.38 -11.42
N ALA A 325 28.77 -9.60 -10.73
CA ALA A 325 27.90 -8.52 -11.24
C ALA A 325 27.03 -8.04 -10.09
#